data_AF-A0A354MRK1-F1
#
_entry.id   AF-A0A354MRK1-F1
#
_cell.length_a   1.000
_cell.length_b   1.000
_cell.length_c   1.000
_cell.angle_alpha   90.00
_cell.angle_beta   90.00
_cell.angle_gamma   90.00
#
_symmetry.space_group_name_H-M   'P 1'
#
loop_
_entity.id
_entity.type
_entity.pdbx_description
1 polymer ?
#
loop_
_entity_poly.entity_id
_entity_poly.type
_entity_poly.pdbx_seq_one_letter_code
_entity_poly.pdbx_strand_id
1 'polypeptide(L)'
;MIMERIAIAARRELERIIDFWRGLRDDTWGGYYGFMDENLKLDKRGEKGCILNSRILWFFSEAAMLTGREDLRGQADHAYAFLTEHCLDRENGGVFWSLTYDGKVLDDTKHTYNQAFTIYALASYYRLTGNREA
;
A
#
# COMPACT_ATOMS: atom_id res chain seq x y z
N MET A 1 -22.50 -18.58 18.12
CA MET A 1 -23.63 -18.17 17.26
C MET A 1 -23.57 -16.71 16.78
N ILE A 2 -23.35 -15.68 17.64
CA ILE A 2 -23.20 -14.27 17.18
C ILE A 2 -21.79 -13.98 16.64
N MET A 3 -20.74 -14.35 17.37
CA MET A 3 -19.34 -14.10 16.97
C MET A 3 -18.97 -14.72 15.62
N GLU A 4 -19.50 -15.92 15.35
CA GLU A 4 -19.30 -16.63 14.09
C GLU A 4 -19.94 -15.89 12.90
N ARG A 5 -21.13 -15.30 13.09
CA ARG A 5 -21.78 -14.48 12.06
C ARG A 5 -20.98 -13.22 11.76
N ILE A 6 -20.42 -12.57 12.79
CA ILE A 6 -19.56 -11.39 12.63
C ILE A 6 -18.30 -11.77 11.85
N ALA A 7 -17.66 -12.89 12.19
CA ALA A 7 -16.47 -13.36 11.49
C ALA A 7 -16.75 -13.66 10.00
N ILE A 8 -17.87 -14.30 9.67
CA ILE A 8 -18.28 -14.56 8.29
C ILE A 8 -18.54 -13.25 7.54
N ALA A 9 -19.27 -12.31 8.16
CA ALA A 9 -19.53 -11.01 7.54
C ALA A 9 -18.23 -10.22 7.29
N ALA A 10 -17.31 -10.22 8.25
CA ALA A 10 -16.01 -9.56 8.10
C ALA A 10 -15.17 -10.17 6.98
N ARG A 11 -15.16 -11.50 6.83
CA ARG A 11 -14.48 -12.17 5.71
C ARG A 11 -15.08 -11.77 4.36
N ARG A 12 -16.41 -11.70 4.26
CA ARG A 12 -17.07 -11.28 3.03
C ARG A 12 -16.77 -9.81 2.69
N GLU A 13 -16.72 -8.94 3.69
CA GLU A 13 -16.39 -7.54 3.48
C GLU A 13 -14.92 -7.33 3.10
N LEU A 14 -14.01 -8.12 3.67
CA LEU A 14 -12.60 -8.12 3.29
C LEU A 14 -12.42 -8.34 1.78
N GLU A 15 -13.15 -9.29 1.18
CA GLU A 15 -13.09 -9.51 -0.28
C GLU A 15 -13.50 -8.27 -1.08
N ARG A 16 -14.52 -7.52 -0.63
CA ARG A 16 -14.95 -6.29 -1.30
C ARG A 16 -13.90 -5.18 -1.17
N ILE A 17 -13.27 -5.08 0.00
CA ILE A 17 -12.20 -4.11 0.26
C ILE A 17 -10.96 -4.45 -0.60
N ILE A 18 -10.61 -5.73 -0.71
CA ILE A 18 -9.54 -6.22 -1.59
C ILE A 18 -9.81 -5.78 -3.03
N ASP A 19 -11.01 -6.05 -3.56
CA ASP A 19 -11.36 -5.72 -4.93
C ASP A 19 -11.31 -4.21 -5.20
N PHE A 20 -11.77 -3.40 -4.25
CA PHE A 20 -11.69 -1.94 -4.34
C PHE A 20 -10.23 -1.46 -4.46
N TRP A 21 -9.35 -1.87 -3.55
CA TRP A 21 -7.95 -1.43 -3.57
C TRP A 21 -7.17 -1.97 -4.76
N ARG A 22 -7.46 -3.19 -5.21
CA ARG A 22 -6.90 -3.74 -6.46
C ARG A 22 -7.27 -2.88 -7.67
N GLY A 23 -8.50 -2.37 -7.70
CA GLY A 23 -8.97 -1.46 -8.75
C GLY A 23 -8.23 -0.11 -8.80
N LEU A 24 -7.48 0.24 -7.75
CA LEU A 24 -6.68 1.47 -7.65
C LEU A 24 -5.20 1.27 -8.01
N ARG A 25 -4.79 0.06 -8.40
CA ARG A 25 -3.41 -0.21 -8.84
C ARG A 25 -3.07 0.66 -10.06
N ASP A 26 -1.92 1.32 -10.00
CA ASP A 26 -1.38 2.09 -11.12
C ASP A 26 -0.23 1.33 -11.79
N ASP A 27 -0.52 0.70 -12.93
CA ASP A 27 0.48 0.00 -13.75
C ASP A 27 1.23 0.94 -14.71
N THR A 28 0.90 2.24 -14.75
CA THR A 28 1.58 3.21 -15.63
C THR A 28 2.78 3.86 -14.93
N TRP A 29 2.60 4.29 -13.69
CA TRP A 29 3.65 4.99 -12.91
C TRP A 29 3.98 4.29 -11.57
N GLY A 30 3.51 3.05 -11.39
CA GLY A 30 3.73 2.28 -10.17
C GLY A 30 2.87 2.73 -8.98
N GLY A 31 2.81 1.89 -7.95
CA GLY A 31 2.04 2.16 -6.75
C GLY A 31 0.53 2.16 -7.00
N TYR A 32 -0.19 2.98 -6.24
CA TYR A 32 -1.65 3.10 -6.33
C TYR A 32 -2.06 4.55 -6.58
N TYR A 33 -3.16 4.74 -7.27
CA TYR A 33 -3.73 6.06 -7.50
C TYR A 33 -4.09 6.73 -6.18
N GLY A 34 -3.69 7.99 -6.03
CA GLY A 34 -3.75 8.70 -4.76
C GLY A 34 -5.12 9.25 -4.39
N PHE A 35 -6.06 9.33 -5.33
CA PHE A 35 -7.35 9.96 -5.09
C PHE A 35 -8.50 9.37 -5.93
N MET A 36 -9.62 9.14 -5.27
CA MET A 36 -10.92 8.83 -5.85
C MET A 36 -11.98 9.56 -5.02
N ASP A 37 -12.91 10.25 -5.68
CA ASP A 37 -13.98 10.97 -5.00
C ASP A 37 -15.15 10.06 -4.58
N GLU A 38 -16.13 10.62 -3.88
CA GLU A 38 -17.32 9.92 -3.41
C GLU A 38 -18.23 9.39 -4.54
N ASN A 39 -18.06 9.90 -5.76
CA ASN A 39 -18.79 9.46 -6.95
C ASN A 39 -18.01 8.38 -7.74
N LEU A 40 -16.96 7.81 -7.15
CA LEU A 40 -16.06 6.82 -7.75
C LEU A 40 -15.28 7.35 -8.96
N LYS A 41 -15.11 8.67 -9.06
CA LYS A 41 -14.28 9.27 -10.10
C LYS A 41 -12.83 9.24 -9.65
N LEU A 42 -12.06 8.40 -10.33
CA LEU A 42 -10.62 8.25 -10.14
C LEU A 42 -9.85 9.43 -10.74
N ASP A 43 -9.02 10.10 -9.95
CA ASP A 43 -8.02 11.04 -10.46
C ASP A 43 -6.66 10.34 -10.57
N LYS A 44 -6.33 9.94 -11.80
CA LYS A 44 -5.05 9.28 -12.11
C LYS A 44 -3.84 10.20 -11.96
N ARG A 45 -4.04 11.51 -11.77
CA ARG A 45 -2.99 12.51 -11.57
C ARG A 45 -2.94 13.03 -10.14
N GLY A 46 -3.74 12.46 -9.22
CA GLY A 46 -3.71 12.80 -7.81
C GLY A 46 -2.34 12.52 -7.19
N GLU A 47 -2.00 13.32 -6.18
CA GLU A 47 -0.82 13.15 -5.33
C GLU A 47 -0.77 11.75 -4.72
N LYS A 48 0.39 11.09 -4.80
CA LYS A 48 0.63 9.78 -4.18
C LYS A 48 1.28 9.98 -2.82
N GLY A 49 0.48 9.92 -1.76
CA GLY A 49 0.98 9.93 -0.39
C GLY A 49 1.79 8.66 -0.08
N CYS A 50 2.98 8.84 0.51
CA CYS A 50 3.83 7.69 0.87
C CYS A 50 3.22 6.88 2.01
N ILE A 51 2.55 7.53 2.98
CA ILE A 51 1.81 6.84 4.05
C ILE A 51 0.72 5.92 3.48
N LEU A 52 0.00 6.40 2.46
CA LEU A 52 -1.05 5.61 1.81
C LEU A 52 -0.44 4.35 1.17
N ASN A 53 0.65 4.49 0.42
CA ASN A 53 1.32 3.35 -0.22
C ASN A 53 1.91 2.37 0.82
N SER A 54 2.47 2.86 1.93
CA SER A 54 2.89 2.00 3.06
C SER A 54 1.71 1.24 3.66
N ARG A 55 0.54 1.88 3.85
CA ARG A 55 -0.66 1.19 4.36
C ARG A 55 -1.19 0.14 3.39
N ILE A 56 -1.11 0.39 2.09
CA ILE A 56 -1.52 -0.56 1.06
C ILE A 56 -0.55 -1.75 1.01
N LEU A 57 0.76 -1.52 1.10
CA LEU A 57 1.78 -2.57 1.23
C LEU A 57 1.49 -3.45 2.44
N TRP A 58 1.27 -2.84 3.60
CA TRP A 58 0.88 -3.56 4.82
C TRP A 58 -0.39 -4.39 4.59
N PHE A 59 -1.45 -3.77 4.06
CA PHE A 59 -2.75 -4.41 3.86
C PHE A 59 -2.66 -5.66 2.98
N PHE A 60 -2.03 -5.55 1.81
CA PHE A 60 -1.90 -6.69 0.92
C PHE A 60 -0.93 -7.74 1.46
N SER A 61 0.09 -7.34 2.23
CA SER A 61 0.98 -8.29 2.90
C SER A 61 0.23 -9.16 3.91
N GLU A 62 -0.60 -8.53 4.76
CA GLU A 62 -1.41 -9.26 5.76
C GLU A 62 -2.54 -10.05 5.11
N ALA A 63 -3.20 -9.50 4.09
CA ALA A 63 -4.27 -10.21 3.39
C ALA A 63 -3.74 -11.46 2.69
N ALA A 64 -2.56 -11.39 2.05
CA ALA A 64 -1.89 -12.54 1.46
C ALA A 64 -1.51 -13.59 2.53
N MET A 65 -0.92 -13.17 3.66
CA MET A 65 -0.61 -14.07 4.77
C MET A 65 -1.84 -14.76 5.36
N LEU A 66 -2.95 -14.03 5.52
CA LEU A 66 -4.19 -14.55 6.09
C LEU A 66 -4.89 -15.55 5.18
N THR A 67 -4.86 -15.31 3.86
CA THR A 67 -5.65 -16.06 2.88
C THR A 67 -4.85 -17.09 2.09
N GLY A 68 -3.51 -17.00 2.09
CA GLY A 68 -2.63 -17.82 1.26
C GLY A 68 -2.73 -17.50 -0.25
N ARG A 69 -3.30 -16.36 -0.62
CA ARG A 69 -3.55 -15.99 -2.02
C ARG A 69 -2.34 -15.31 -2.67
N GLU A 70 -1.79 -15.97 -3.69
CA GLU A 70 -0.67 -15.44 -4.48
C GLU A 70 -1.01 -14.15 -5.25
N ASP A 71 -2.27 -13.95 -5.65
CA ASP A 71 -2.66 -12.72 -6.34
C ASP A 71 -2.58 -11.49 -5.42
N LEU A 72 -2.75 -11.66 -4.11
CA LEU A 72 -2.58 -10.60 -3.11
C LEU A 72 -1.10 -10.35 -2.83
N ARG A 73 -0.26 -11.39 -2.85
CA ARG A 73 1.19 -11.23 -2.80
C ARG A 73 1.68 -10.35 -3.95
N GLY A 74 1.21 -10.58 -5.18
CA GLY A 74 1.55 -9.72 -6.31
C GLY A 74 1.08 -8.26 -6.19
N GLN A 75 0.10 -7.97 -5.33
CA GLN A 75 -0.28 -6.59 -4.97
C GLN A 75 0.67 -5.97 -3.95
N ALA A 76 1.14 -6.77 -2.98
CA ALA A 76 2.15 -6.36 -2.01
C ALA A 76 3.48 -6.08 -2.71
N ASP A 77 3.92 -6.96 -3.63
CA ASP A 77 5.15 -6.79 -4.40
C ASP A 77 5.13 -5.46 -5.19
N HIS A 78 3.98 -5.11 -5.79
CA HIS A 78 3.80 -3.84 -6.52
C HIS A 78 3.88 -2.62 -5.61
N ALA A 79 3.27 -2.68 -4.43
CA ALA A 79 3.34 -1.60 -3.45
C ALA A 79 4.78 -1.44 -2.90
N TYR A 80 5.48 -2.55 -2.66
CA TYR A 80 6.87 -2.57 -2.21
C TYR A 80 7.82 -1.95 -3.24
N ALA A 81 7.66 -2.31 -4.51
CA ALA A 81 8.46 -1.73 -5.59
C ALA A 81 8.31 -0.21 -5.61
N PHE A 82 7.09 0.31 -5.61
CA PHE A 82 6.86 1.77 -5.60
C PHE A 82 7.45 2.46 -4.35
N LEU A 83 7.28 1.85 -3.17
CA LEU A 83 7.80 2.40 -1.92
C LEU A 83 9.33 2.51 -1.93
N THR A 84 10.02 1.49 -2.44
CA THR A 84 11.50 1.42 -2.42
C THR A 84 12.16 2.12 -3.62
N GLU A 85 11.47 2.21 -4.76
CA GLU A 85 11.97 2.88 -5.96
C GLU A 85 11.72 4.39 -5.92
N HIS A 86 10.58 4.84 -5.41
CA HIS A 86 10.17 6.26 -5.48
C HIS A 86 10.03 6.96 -4.13
N CYS A 87 9.48 6.30 -3.10
CA CYS A 87 9.19 6.98 -1.84
C CYS A 87 10.43 7.13 -0.93
N LEU A 88 11.39 6.21 -1.04
CA LEU A 88 12.61 6.22 -0.25
C LEU A 88 13.59 7.29 -0.76
N ASP A 89 14.01 8.18 0.13
CA ASP A 89 15.10 9.10 -0.14
C ASP A 89 16.44 8.37 0.02
N ARG A 90 17.11 8.10 -1.11
CA ARG A 90 18.41 7.39 -1.11
C ARG A 90 19.60 8.30 -0.79
N GLU A 91 19.41 9.62 -0.84
CA GLU A 91 20.46 10.59 -0.53
C GLU A 91 20.52 10.86 0.98
N ASN A 92 19.36 11.17 1.58
CA ASN A 92 19.28 11.56 3.00
C ASN A 92 18.70 10.46 3.91
N GLY A 93 18.22 9.35 3.34
CA GLY A 93 17.51 8.30 4.08
C GLY A 93 16.08 8.68 4.44
N GLY A 94 15.33 7.67 4.91
CA GLY A 94 13.92 7.80 5.26
C GLY A 94 13.02 7.96 4.04
N VAL A 95 11.73 8.19 4.29
CA VAL A 95 10.68 8.24 3.26
C VAL A 95 10.11 9.65 3.15
N PHE A 96 9.96 10.15 1.92
CA PHE A 96 9.30 11.43 1.61
C PHE A 96 7.83 11.43 2.05
N TRP A 97 7.23 12.61 2.26
CA TRP A 97 5.82 12.69 2.61
C TRP A 97 4.92 12.27 1.46
N SER A 98 5.17 12.81 0.26
CA SER A 98 4.39 12.49 -0.93
C SER A 98 5.11 12.74 -2.25
N LEU A 99 4.53 12.16 -3.30
CA LEU A 99 5.03 12.21 -4.66
C LEU A 99 3.93 12.73 -5.60
N THR A 100 4.34 13.28 -6.74
CA THR A 100 3.46 13.45 -7.89
C THR A 100 3.00 12.08 -8.43
N TYR A 101 1.97 12.08 -9.26
CA TYR A 101 1.46 10.85 -9.87
C TYR A 101 2.52 10.08 -10.68
N ASP A 102 3.49 10.79 -11.28
CA ASP A 102 4.62 10.25 -12.05
C ASP A 102 5.89 9.98 -11.21
N GLY A 103 5.76 9.96 -9.87
CA GLY A 103 6.81 9.50 -8.96
C GLY A 103 7.91 10.52 -8.64
N LYS A 104 7.70 11.80 -8.96
CA LYS A 104 8.62 12.88 -8.54
C LYS A 104 8.30 13.34 -7.13
N VAL A 105 9.30 13.80 -6.40
CA VAL A 105 9.11 14.34 -5.05
C VAL A 105 8.21 15.57 -5.11
N LEU A 106 7.11 15.55 -4.35
CA LEU A 106 6.18 16.68 -4.21
C LEU A 106 6.36 17.36 -2.85
N ASP A 107 6.47 16.56 -1.78
CA ASP A 107 6.76 17.02 -0.43
C ASP A 107 7.84 16.13 0.18
N ASP A 108 9.03 16.71 0.39
CA ASP A 108 10.21 16.01 0.88
C ASP A 108 10.26 15.89 2.42
N THR A 109 9.24 16.39 3.12
CA THR A 109 9.17 16.40 4.59
C THR A 109 9.33 15.00 5.18
N LYS A 110 10.30 14.86 6.09
CA LYS A 110 10.57 13.61 6.81
C LYS A 110 9.81 13.57 8.14
N HIS A 111 8.55 13.19 8.09
CA HIS A 111 7.72 13.07 9.30
C HIS A 111 7.86 11.69 9.95
N THR A 112 8.11 11.64 11.27
CA THR A 112 8.32 10.39 12.04
C THR A 112 7.15 9.41 11.91
N TYR A 113 5.91 9.93 11.87
CA TYR A 113 4.71 9.14 11.61
C TYR A 113 4.76 8.35 10.29
N ASN A 114 5.25 8.97 9.20
CA ASN A 114 5.42 8.29 7.92
C ASN A 114 6.52 7.21 7.98
N GLN A 115 7.61 7.50 8.68
CA GLN A 115 8.67 6.52 8.90
C GLN A 115 8.14 5.29 9.65
N ALA A 116 7.33 5.51 10.70
CA ALA A 116 6.73 4.42 11.47
C ALA A 116 5.81 3.52 10.63
N PHE A 117 4.98 4.10 9.76
CA PHE A 117 4.14 3.33 8.84
C PHE A 117 4.95 2.57 7.81
N THR A 118 6.06 3.14 7.33
CA THR A 118 6.96 2.47 6.40
C THR A 118 7.60 1.24 7.05
N ILE A 119 8.14 1.37 8.27
CA ILE A 119 8.71 0.24 9.02
C ILE A 119 7.66 -0.85 9.24
N TYR A 120 6.43 -0.47 9.61
CA TYR A 120 5.34 -1.40 9.82
C TYR A 120 5.00 -2.18 8.55
N ALA A 121 4.93 -1.50 7.40
CA ALA A 121 4.66 -2.10 6.12
C ALA A 121 5.77 -3.04 5.64
N LEU A 122 7.03 -2.60 5.75
CA LEU A 122 8.20 -3.39 5.37
C LEU A 122 8.33 -4.65 6.24
N ALA A 123 8.10 -4.55 7.56
CA ALA A 123 8.12 -5.71 8.44
C ALA A 123 7.03 -6.74 8.08
N SER A 124 5.82 -6.30 7.72
CA SER A 124 4.75 -7.20 7.25
C SER A 124 5.10 -7.83 5.91
N TYR A 125 5.72 -7.09 5.00
CA TYR A 125 6.17 -7.62 3.71
C TYR A 125 7.34 -8.60 3.85
N TYR A 126 8.31 -8.32 4.73
CA TYR A 126 9.36 -9.27 5.11
C TYR A 126 8.75 -10.56 5.65
N ARG A 127 7.74 -10.47 6.51
CA ARG A 127 7.06 -11.66 7.05
C ARG A 127 6.37 -12.49 5.97
N LEU A 128 5.78 -11.84 4.96
CA LEU A 128 5.16 -12.53 3.83
C LEU A 128 6.18 -13.20 2.91
N THR A 129 7.28 -12.52 2.60
CA THR A 129 8.15 -12.89 1.47
C THR A 129 9.50 -13.47 1.86
N GLY A 130 9.98 -13.18 3.07
CA GLY A 130 11.36 -13.42 3.49
C GLY A 130 12.39 -12.51 2.79
N ASN A 131 11.95 -11.47 2.07
CA ASN A 131 12.86 -10.55 1.38
C ASN A 131 13.69 -9.75 2.38
N ARG A 132 15.00 -10.04 2.45
CA ARG A 132 15.94 -9.40 3.38
C ARG A 132 16.21 -7.91 3.14
N GLU A 133 15.84 -7.38 1.98
CA GLU A 133 15.95 -5.94 1.69
C GLU A 133 14.74 -5.14 2.22
N ALA A 134 13.69 -5.81 2.70
CA ALA A 134 12.57 -5.20 3.41
C ALA A 134 12.84 -5.16 4.92
#